data_AF-X6DFD0-F1
#
_entry.id   AF-X6DFD0-F1
#
_cell.length_a   1.000
_cell.length_b   1.000
_cell.length_c   1.000
_cell.angle_alpha   90.00
_cell.angle_beta   90.00
_cell.angle_gamma   90.00
#
_symmetry.space_group_name_H-M   'P 1'
#
loop_
_entity.id
_entity.type
_entity.pdbx_description
1 polymer ?
#
loop_
_entity_poly.entity_id
_entity_poly.type
_entity_poly.pdbx_seq_one_letter_code
_entity_poly.pdbx_strand_id
1 'polypeptide(L)'
;MTAAAVRQSSDFGGSEANMVKALSRVGMGRCQGRYCQLAAVELIAAQTGCTPGAVGRFRGQAPVRPAPVGAFLQDGSWRRGDHV
;
A
#
# COMPACT_ATOMS: atom_id res chain seq x y z
N MET A 1 -1.02 -13.16 -4.60
CA MET A 1 -1.41 -12.91 -3.20
C MET A 1 -2.71 -13.66 -2.92
N THR A 2 -2.79 -14.43 -1.83
CA THR A 2 -4.00 -15.16 -1.43
C THR A 2 -4.42 -14.77 -0.01
N ALA A 3 -5.67 -15.07 0.37
CA ALA A 3 -6.15 -14.86 1.74
C ALA A 3 -5.36 -15.68 2.77
N ALA A 4 -4.90 -16.88 2.40
CA ALA A 4 -4.08 -17.72 3.26
C ALA A 4 -2.74 -17.05 3.61
N ALA A 5 -2.09 -16.39 2.64
CA ALA A 5 -0.84 -15.68 2.87
C ALA A 5 -1.01 -14.48 3.84
N VAL A 6 -2.16 -13.80 3.80
CA VAL A 6 -2.47 -12.70 4.73
C VAL A 6 -2.62 -13.23 6.16
N ARG A 7 -3.39 -14.32 6.35
CA ARG A 7 -3.55 -14.97 7.66
C ARG A 7 -2.22 -15.43 8.23
N GLN A 8 -1.44 -16.19 7.47
CA GLN A 8 -0.11 -16.66 7.90
C GLN A 8 0.83 -15.51 8.25
N SER A 9 0.77 -14.40 7.50
CA SER A 9 1.60 -13.23 7.79
C SER A 9 1.17 -12.49 9.06
N SER A 10 -0.10 -12.63 9.48
CA SER A 10 -0.61 -12.03 10.72
C SER A 10 -0.07 -12.75 11.96
N ASP A 11 0.32 -14.02 11.84
CA ASP A 11 0.97 -14.76 12.93
C ASP A 11 2.32 -14.12 13.34
N PHE A 12 2.96 -13.38 12.43
CA PHE A 12 4.22 -12.65 12.68
C PHE A 12 4.03 -11.13 12.74
N GLY A 13 3.11 -10.58 11.94
CA GLY A 13 2.84 -9.14 11.85
C GLY A 13 1.86 -8.63 12.91
N GLY A 14 1.24 -9.53 13.67
CA GLY A 14 0.18 -9.20 14.61
C GLY A 14 -1.02 -8.57 13.92
N SER A 15 -1.68 -7.65 14.63
CA SER A 15 -2.86 -6.95 14.12
C SER A 15 -2.52 -5.71 13.28
N GLU A 16 -1.27 -5.32 13.05
CA GLU A 16 -0.95 -4.07 12.36
C GLU A 16 -0.97 -4.22 10.82
N ALA A 17 -1.85 -3.48 10.16
CA ALA A 17 -2.08 -3.60 8.71
C ALA A 17 -0.81 -3.41 7.86
N ASN A 18 0.10 -2.51 8.21
CA ASN A 18 1.31 -2.23 7.43
C ASN A 18 2.41 -3.28 7.63
N MET A 19 2.50 -3.91 8.81
CA MET A 19 3.36 -5.05 9.12
C MET A 19 2.91 -6.25 8.31
N VAL A 20 1.63 -6.60 8.34
CA VAL A 20 1.10 -7.71 7.53
C VAL A 20 1.22 -7.41 6.03
N LYS A 21 1.03 -6.15 5.61
CA LYS A 21 1.31 -5.69 4.24
C LYS A 21 2.76 -5.89 3.84
N ALA A 22 3.72 -5.58 4.71
CA ALA A 22 5.15 -5.74 4.42
C ALA A 22 5.53 -7.22 4.28
N LEU A 23 5.03 -8.07 5.17
CA LEU A 23 5.31 -9.51 5.18
C LEU A 23 4.65 -10.26 4.03
N SER A 24 3.35 -10.05 3.83
CA SER A 24 2.61 -10.78 2.78
C SER A 24 2.83 -10.18 1.40
N ARG A 25 3.02 -8.84 1.30
CA ARG A 25 2.90 -7.97 0.10
C ARG A 25 1.47 -7.51 -0.24
N VAL A 26 0.50 -7.63 0.67
CA VAL A 26 -0.91 -7.33 0.35
C VAL A 26 -1.08 -5.83 0.05
N GLY A 27 -1.86 -5.52 -0.99
CA GLY A 27 -2.04 -4.14 -1.44
C GLY A 27 -0.81 -3.48 -2.06
N MET A 28 0.18 -4.24 -2.55
CA MET A 28 1.34 -3.72 -3.30
C MET A 28 1.24 -3.93 -4.83
N GLY A 29 0.06 -4.29 -5.33
CA GLY A 29 -0.19 -4.36 -6.78
C GLY A 29 -0.44 -2.97 -7.39
N ARG A 30 -0.67 -2.90 -8.71
CA ARG A 30 -0.95 -1.62 -9.42
C ARG A 30 -2.17 -0.86 -8.86
N CYS A 31 -3.11 -1.56 -8.22
CA CYS A 31 -4.25 -0.95 -7.54
C CYS A 31 -3.93 -0.35 -6.16
N GLN A 32 -2.71 -0.57 -5.63
CA GLN A 32 -2.21 -0.07 -4.36
C GLN A 32 -3.17 -0.28 -3.17
N GLY A 33 -3.80 -1.46 -3.11
CA GLY A 33 -4.70 -1.83 -2.02
C GLY A 33 -6.15 -1.41 -2.20
N ARG A 34 -6.50 -0.68 -3.27
CA ARG A 34 -7.88 -0.19 -3.50
C ARG A 34 -8.96 -1.27 -3.43
N TYR A 35 -8.66 -2.48 -3.89
CA TYR A 35 -9.62 -3.59 -3.91
C TYR A 35 -9.45 -4.58 -2.77
N CYS A 36 -8.26 -4.67 -2.16
CA CYS A 36 -7.95 -5.72 -1.19
C CYS A 36 -7.73 -5.21 0.23
N GLN A 37 -7.65 -3.90 0.48
CA GLN A 37 -7.39 -3.37 1.82
C GLN A 37 -8.48 -3.76 2.81
N LEU A 38 -9.75 -3.55 2.48
CA LEU A 38 -10.86 -3.87 3.39
C LEU A 38 -10.88 -5.38 3.72
N ALA A 39 -10.77 -6.23 2.70
CA ALA A 39 -10.69 -7.67 2.89
C ALA A 39 -9.47 -8.09 3.73
N ALA A 40 -8.30 -7.47 3.51
CA ALA A 40 -7.11 -7.76 4.29
C ALA A 40 -7.29 -7.39 5.77
N VAL A 41 -7.88 -6.23 6.04
CA VAL A 41 -8.17 -5.77 7.41
C VAL A 41 -9.09 -6.75 8.14
N GLU A 42 -10.16 -7.21 7.48
CA GLU A 42 -11.07 -8.21 8.05
C GLU A 42 -10.36 -9.55 8.33
N LEU A 43 -9.51 -10.00 7.40
CA LEU A 43 -8.73 -11.23 7.57
C LEU A 43 -7.76 -11.15 8.75
N ILE A 44 -7.08 -10.02 8.91
CA ILE A 44 -6.15 -9.79 10.02
C ILE A 44 -6.91 -9.72 11.34
N ALA A 45 -8.03 -8.98 11.38
CA ALA A 45 -8.87 -8.84 12.56
C ALA A 45 -9.38 -10.21 13.04
N ALA A 46 -9.91 -11.01 12.12
CA ALA A 46 -10.36 -12.37 12.40
C ALA A 46 -9.23 -13.29 12.90
N GLN A 47 -8.04 -13.21 12.29
CA GLN A 47 -6.89 -14.03 12.68
C GLN A 47 -6.33 -13.64 14.06
N THR A 48 -6.41 -12.36 14.44
CA THR A 48 -5.80 -11.83 15.67
C THR A 48 -6.80 -11.60 16.82
N GLY A 49 -8.10 -11.88 16.59
CA GLY A 49 -9.14 -11.74 17.60
C GLY A 49 -9.40 -10.29 18.02
N CYS A 50 -9.17 -9.32 17.13
CA CYS A 50 -9.41 -7.90 17.41
C CYS A 50 -10.46 -7.31 16.45
N THR A 51 -10.83 -6.04 16.66
CA THR A 51 -11.78 -5.36 15.78
C THR A 51 -11.06 -4.86 14.51
N PRO A 52 -11.76 -4.75 13.37
CA PRO A 52 -11.19 -4.14 12.14
C PRO A 52 -10.59 -2.75 12.37
N GLY A 53 -11.18 -1.96 13.28
CA GLY A 53 -10.66 -0.64 13.65
C GLY A 53 -9.30 -0.68 14.34
N ALA A 54 -9.02 -1.71 15.15
CA ALA A 54 -7.73 -1.91 15.81
C ALA A 54 -6.62 -2.29 14.82
N VAL A 55 -6.97 -2.93 13.70
CA VAL A 55 -6.01 -3.30 12.64
C VAL A 55 -5.52 -2.08 11.86
N GLY A 56 -6.39 -1.08 11.69
CA GLY A 56 -6.09 0.15 10.97
C GLY A 56 -6.18 -0.01 9.45
N ARG A 57 -5.34 0.73 8.72
CA ARG A 57 -5.37 0.80 7.26
C ARG A 57 -3.98 0.77 6.65
N PHE A 58 -3.91 0.45 5.36
CA PHE A 58 -2.66 0.65 4.62
C PHE A 58 -2.33 2.14 4.57
N ARG A 59 -1.06 2.46 4.84
CA ARG A 59 -0.56 3.82 4.72
C ARG A 59 -0.50 4.22 3.25
N GLY A 60 -1.25 5.27 2.89
CA GLY A 60 -1.19 5.88 1.57
C GLY A 60 0.14 6.59 1.35
N GLN A 61 0.66 6.51 0.13
CA GLN A 61 1.87 7.20 -0.31
C GLN A 61 1.65 7.78 -1.70
N ALA A 62 2.31 8.90 -2.00
CA ALA A 62 2.31 9.46 -3.35
C ALA A 62 3.18 8.60 -4.29
N PRO A 63 2.83 8.48 -5.57
CA PRO A 63 1.60 8.97 -6.20
C PRO A 63 0.38 8.07 -5.96
N VAL A 64 -0.82 8.66 -5.88
CA VAL A 64 -2.10 7.94 -5.60
C VAL A 64 -2.47 6.91 -6.68
N ARG A 65 -2.04 7.13 -7.93
CA ARG A 65 -2.11 6.17 -9.02
C ARG A 65 -0.70 5.96 -9.59
N PRO A 66 -0.37 4.75 -10.08
CA PRO A 66 0.88 4.55 -10.79
C PRO A 66 1.01 5.55 -11.95
N ALA A 67 2.13 6.26 -11.98
CA ALA A 67 2.48 7.20 -13.03
C ALA A 67 3.89 6.89 -13.52
N PRO A 68 4.20 7.10 -14.82
CA PRO A 68 5.56 7.01 -15.33
C PRO A 68 6.47 7.99 -14.60
N VAL A 69 7.75 7.64 -14.43
CA VAL A 69 8.75 8.54 -13.81
C VAL A 69 8.84 9.87 -14.55
N GLY A 70 8.72 9.85 -15.89
CA GLY A 70 8.73 11.05 -16.72
C GLY A 70 7.63 12.06 -16.38
N ALA A 71 6.52 11.65 -15.75
CA ALA A 71 5.48 12.57 -15.29
C ALA A 71 5.94 13.47 -14.12
N PHE A 72 7.07 13.14 -13.48
CA PHE A 72 7.64 13.89 -12.36
C PHE A 72 8.97 14.56 -12.70
N LEU A 73 9.50 14.35 -13.92
CA LEU A 73 10.70 15.02 -14.37
C LEU A 73 10.34 16.41 -14.91
N GLN A 74 11.04 17.45 -14.48
CA GLN A 74 10.96 18.75 -15.12
C GLN A 74 11.80 18.71 -16.39
N ASP A 75 11.24 19.18 -17.51
CA ASP A 75 12.05 19.44 -18.69
C ASP A 75 13.04 20.56 -18.32
N GLY A 76 14.33 20.32 -18.58
CA GLY A 76 15.41 21.29 -18.33
C GLY A 76 15.30 22.61 -19.12
N SER A 77 14.16 22.84 -19.77
CA SER A 77 13.76 24.08 -20.42
C SER A 77 13.86 25.31 -19.52
N TRP A 78 13.78 25.17 -18.19
CA TRP A 78 14.04 26.27 -17.24
C TRP A 78 15.48 26.82 -17.33
N ARG A 79 16.47 26.05 -17.81
CA ARG A 79 17.86 26.51 -17.98
C ARG A 79 18.14 27.20 -19.31
N ARG A 80 17.24 27.15 -20.30
CA ARG A 80 17.38 27.94 -21.52
C ARG A 80 16.71 29.29 -21.24
N GLY A 81 17.49 30.22 -20.70
CA GLY A 81 17.12 31.61 -20.68
C GLY A 81 16.72 32.04 -22.09
N ASP A 82 15.50 32.52 -22.22
CA ASP A 82 15.09 33.42 -23.29
C ASP A 82 15.98 34.67 -23.20
N HIS A 83 17.16 34.59 -23.80
CA HIS A 83 17.91 35.75 -24.20
C HIS A 83 17.28 36.26 -25.50
N VAL A 84 16.31 37.16 -25.34
CA VAL A 84 16.13 38.27 -26.29
C VAL A 84 17.43 39.05 -26.39
#